data_AF-A0A7S2DCH4-F1
#
_entry.id   AF-A0A7S2DCH4-F1
#
_cell.length_a   1.000
_cell.length_b   1.000
_cell.length_c   1.000
_cell.angle_alpha   90.00
_cell.angle_beta   90.00
_cell.angle_gamma   90.00
#
_symmetry.space_group_name_H-M   'P 1'
#
loop_
_entity.id
_entity.type
_entity.pdbx_description
1 polymer ?
#
loop_
_entity_poly.entity_id
_entity_poly.type
_entity_poly.pdbx_seq_one_letter_code
_entity_poly.pdbx_strand_id
1 'polypeptide(L)'
;FVFVSACHSAQGGEAFISAGVPHVVAVRREAALQDKAAFAFADAFYFALFNGRTVQAAFDIAKQGVSNDPSILHAENESGKFELLPRDADHNIVLFQDCPDGPLLDCSAPVGISNLPAFFPLQFLGRQAEWQQL
;
A
#
# COMPACT_ATOMS: atom_id res chain seq x y z
N PHE A 1 5.51 6.62 -9.02
CA PHE A 1 5.48 6.61 -7.54
C PHE A 1 5.84 5.22 -7.04
N VAL A 2 6.20 5.08 -5.78
CA VAL A 2 6.39 3.77 -5.13
C VAL A 2 5.68 3.79 -3.77
N PHE A 3 5.04 2.68 -3.41
CA PHE A 3 4.52 2.45 -2.06
C PHE A 3 5.25 1.25 -1.45
N VAL A 4 5.99 1.47 -0.36
CA VAL A 4 6.76 0.44 0.35
C VAL A 4 6.06 0.08 1.65
N SER A 5 5.09 -0.83 1.56
CA SER A 5 4.33 -1.35 2.69
C SER A 5 5.12 -2.40 3.49
N ALA A 6 6.16 -1.96 4.19
CA ALA A 6 6.94 -2.80 5.09
C ALA A 6 7.35 -2.02 6.34
N CYS A 7 7.45 -2.70 7.49
CA CYS A 7 7.98 -2.09 8.70
C CYS A 7 9.40 -1.56 8.45
N HIS A 8 9.72 -0.41 9.03
CA HIS A 8 11.05 0.21 8.89
C HIS A 8 11.46 0.54 7.44
N SER A 9 10.50 0.68 6.52
CA SER A 9 10.78 0.83 5.08
C SER A 9 11.38 2.18 4.67
N ALA A 10 11.56 3.13 5.59
CA ALA A 10 12.19 4.41 5.31
C ALA A 10 13.52 4.30 4.53
N GLN A 11 14.40 3.35 4.89
CA GLN A 11 15.66 3.14 4.14
C GLN A 11 15.41 2.68 2.70
N GLY A 12 14.43 1.80 2.49
CA GLY A 12 14.01 1.41 1.15
C GLY A 12 13.42 2.60 0.39
N GLY A 13 12.66 3.45 1.08
CA GLY A 13 12.12 4.67 0.52
C GLY A 13 13.19 5.62 0.00
N GLU A 14 14.23 5.90 0.80
CA GLU A 14 15.37 6.72 0.41
C GLU A 14 16.15 6.15 -0.78
N ALA A 15 16.25 4.82 -0.88
CA ALA A 15 16.85 4.16 -2.04
C ALA A 15 16.04 4.42 -3.33
N PHE A 16 14.71 4.40 -3.26
CA PHE A 16 13.85 4.77 -4.40
C PHE A 16 13.98 6.24 -4.77
N ILE A 17 14.09 7.14 -3.79
CA ILE A 17 14.37 8.57 -4.05
C ILE A 17 15.71 8.73 -4.77
N SER A 18 16.75 8.05 -4.28
CA SER A 18 18.09 8.07 -4.89
C SER A 18 18.12 7.51 -6.32
N ALA A 19 17.20 6.58 -6.63
CA ALA A 19 16.99 6.05 -7.96
C ALA A 19 16.13 6.96 -8.88
N GLY A 20 15.70 8.12 -8.39
CA GLY A 20 14.94 9.12 -9.15
C GLY A 20 13.43 8.96 -9.08
N VAL A 21 12.89 8.17 -8.14
CA VAL A 21 11.43 8.09 -7.94
C VAL A 21 10.93 9.39 -7.29
N PRO A 22 9.96 10.09 -7.90
CA PRO A 22 9.56 11.42 -7.44
C PRO A 22 8.66 11.41 -6.20
N HIS A 23 7.91 10.33 -5.98
CA HIS A 23 6.97 10.19 -4.88
C HIS A 23 7.03 8.79 -4.31
N VAL A 24 7.31 8.69 -3.01
CA VAL A 24 7.48 7.43 -2.30
C VAL A 24 6.70 7.48 -0.99
N VAL A 25 5.80 6.53 -0.79
CA VAL A 25 5.18 6.30 0.52
C VAL A 25 5.94 5.19 1.23
N ALA A 26 6.40 5.46 2.46
CA ALA A 26 7.16 4.55 3.30
C ALA A 26 6.67 4.59 4.74
N VAL A 27 7.20 3.70 5.58
CA VAL A 27 6.94 3.61 7.02
C VAL A 27 8.19 4.04 7.77
N ARG A 28 8.02 4.85 8.83
CA ARG A 28 9.10 5.32 9.69
C ARG A 28 10.04 4.21 10.14
N ARG A 29 11.32 4.56 10.22
CA ARG A 29 12.43 3.64 10.50
C ARG A 29 12.36 2.98 11.88
N GLU A 30 11.67 3.57 12.84
CA GLU A 30 11.59 3.05 14.22
C GLU A 30 10.22 2.43 14.55
N ALA A 31 9.33 2.30 13.56
CA ALA A 31 7.95 1.90 13.80
C ALA A 31 7.63 0.51 13.22
N ALA A 32 7.14 -0.38 14.09
CA ALA A 32 6.41 -1.57 13.67
C ALA A 32 4.98 -1.15 13.30
N LEU A 33 4.53 -1.48 12.11
CA LEU A 33 3.20 -1.14 11.60
C LEU A 33 2.26 -2.34 11.79
N GLN A 34 1.02 -2.10 12.23
CA GLN A 34 0.01 -3.15 12.25
C GLN A 34 -0.43 -3.51 10.82
N ASP A 35 -0.59 -4.81 10.52
CA ASP A 35 -1.04 -5.26 9.20
C ASP A 35 -2.41 -4.67 8.82
N LYS A 36 -3.31 -4.50 9.80
CA LYS A 36 -4.60 -3.82 9.61
C LYS A 36 -4.42 -2.37 9.15
N ALA A 37 -3.47 -1.66 9.73
CA ALA A 37 -3.15 -0.28 9.33
C ALA A 37 -2.52 -0.23 7.94
N ALA A 38 -1.63 -1.16 7.60
CA ALA A 38 -1.07 -1.28 6.27
C ALA A 38 -2.16 -1.52 5.21
N PHE A 39 -3.08 -2.44 5.50
CA PHE A 39 -4.20 -2.77 4.62
C PHE A 39 -5.16 -1.58 4.45
N ALA A 40 -5.64 -1.00 5.56
CA ALA A 40 -6.55 0.14 5.53
C ALA A 40 -5.94 1.36 4.82
N PHE A 41 -4.64 1.61 5.04
CA PHE A 41 -3.92 2.65 4.33
C PHE A 41 -3.88 2.37 2.83
N ALA A 42 -3.45 1.17 2.42
CA ALA A 42 -3.30 0.80 1.02
C ALA A 42 -4.64 0.92 0.26
N ASP A 43 -5.71 0.39 0.86
CA ASP A 43 -7.06 0.43 0.30
C ASP A 43 -7.51 1.88 0.05
N ALA A 44 -7.47 2.73 1.09
CA ALA A 44 -7.86 4.13 0.98
C ALA A 44 -6.95 4.95 0.05
N PHE A 45 -5.64 4.69 0.07
CA PHE A 45 -4.65 5.39 -0.75
C PHE A 45 -4.84 5.10 -2.23
N TYR A 46 -4.90 3.81 -2.61
CA TYR A 46 -5.10 3.42 -4.00
C TYR A 46 -6.48 3.84 -4.49
N PHE A 47 -7.53 3.68 -3.67
CA PHE A 47 -8.86 4.16 -4.02
C PHE A 47 -8.86 5.65 -4.35
N ALA A 48 -8.26 6.49 -3.49
CA ALA A 48 -8.18 7.94 -3.74
C ALA A 48 -7.35 8.27 -4.99
N LEU A 49 -6.21 7.60 -5.20
CA LEU A 49 -5.35 7.79 -6.37
C LEU A 49 -6.09 7.50 -7.68
N PHE A 50 -6.78 6.36 -7.77
CA PHE A 50 -7.52 5.96 -8.97
C PHE A 50 -8.80 6.78 -9.19
N ASN A 51 -9.29 7.48 -8.16
CA ASN A 51 -10.37 8.46 -8.27
C ASN A 51 -9.87 9.88 -8.59
N GLY A 52 -8.68 10.00 -9.18
CA GLY A 52 -8.15 11.28 -9.69
C GLY A 52 -7.69 12.25 -8.62
N ARG A 53 -7.42 11.79 -7.39
CA ARG A 53 -6.82 12.64 -6.35
C ARG A 53 -5.32 12.80 -6.59
N THR A 54 -4.78 13.91 -6.10
CA THR A 54 -3.32 14.11 -6.10
C THR A 54 -2.65 13.12 -5.15
N VAL A 55 -1.34 12.87 -5.32
CA VAL A 55 -0.59 12.01 -4.40
C VAL A 55 -0.69 12.51 -2.96
N GLN A 56 -0.56 13.81 -2.75
CA GLN A 56 -0.72 14.45 -1.44
C GLN A 56 -2.11 14.19 -0.85
N ALA A 57 -3.17 14.48 -1.61
CA ALA A 57 -4.54 14.31 -1.14
C ALA A 57 -4.87 12.83 -0.86
N ALA A 58 -4.40 11.91 -1.71
CA ALA A 58 -4.57 10.48 -1.50
C ALA A 58 -3.86 10.00 -0.23
N PHE A 59 -2.64 10.49 0.04
CA PHE A 59 -1.89 10.20 1.25
C PHE A 59 -2.62 10.68 2.51
N ASP A 60 -3.15 11.91 2.48
CA ASP A 60 -3.89 12.48 3.60
C ASP A 60 -5.21 11.74 3.87
N ILE A 61 -5.94 11.37 2.81
CA ILE A 61 -7.15 10.52 2.90
C ILE A 61 -6.81 9.17 3.54
N ALA A 62 -5.72 8.53 3.10
CA ALA A 62 -5.30 7.24 3.63
C ALA A 62 -4.92 7.30 5.11
N LYS A 63 -4.22 8.36 5.55
CA LYS A 63 -3.95 8.59 6.98
C LYS A 63 -5.23 8.75 7.79
N GLN A 64 -6.22 9.48 7.26
CA GLN A 64 -7.53 9.59 7.91
C GLN A 64 -8.28 8.26 7.93
N GLY A 65 -8.17 7.45 6.87
CA GLY A 65 -8.72 6.09 6.83
C GLY A 65 -8.19 5.23 7.96
N VAL A 66 -6.86 5.19 8.14
CA VAL A 66 -6.23 4.47 9.26
C VAL A 66 -6.65 5.05 10.61
N SER A 67 -6.63 6.38 10.77
CA SER A 67 -6.94 7.02 12.06
C SER A 67 -8.38 6.82 12.52
N ASN A 68 -9.31 6.59 11.60
CA ASN A 68 -10.74 6.42 11.88
C ASN A 68 -11.18 4.95 11.89
N ASP A 69 -10.29 4.00 11.61
CA ASP A 69 -10.62 2.57 11.61
C ASP A 69 -10.70 2.03 13.06
N PRO A 70 -11.89 1.60 13.53
CA PRO A 70 -12.06 1.13 14.90
C PRO A 70 -11.40 -0.22 15.18
N SER A 71 -10.97 -0.94 14.15
CA SER A 71 -10.31 -2.25 14.27
C SER A 71 -8.80 -2.16 14.54
N ILE A 72 -8.24 -0.95 14.42
CA ILE A 72 -6.82 -0.64 14.59
C ILE A 72 -6.58 -0.11 16.01
N LEU A 73 -5.71 -0.76 16.75
CA LEU A 73 -5.35 -0.31 18.10
C LEU A 73 -4.45 0.93 18.00
N HIS A 74 -4.77 1.97 18.79
CA HIS A 74 -4.06 3.25 18.74
C HIS A 74 -3.95 3.82 17.32
N ALA A 75 -5.08 3.82 16.59
CA ALA A 75 -5.21 4.21 15.19
C ALA A 75 -4.50 5.53 14.82
N GLU A 76 -4.61 6.57 15.66
CA GLU A 76 -3.90 7.84 15.45
C GLU A 76 -2.37 7.64 15.39
N ASN A 77 -1.81 6.87 16.34
CA ASN A 77 -0.39 6.55 16.36
C ASN A 77 0.03 5.70 15.16
N GLU A 78 -0.79 4.74 14.72
CA GLU A 78 -0.51 3.94 13.51
C GLU A 78 -0.50 4.82 12.26
N SER A 79 -1.48 5.72 12.11
CA SER A 79 -1.55 6.64 10.97
C SER A 79 -0.33 7.57 10.87
N GLY A 80 0.25 7.95 12.02
CA GLY A 80 1.44 8.80 12.10
C GLY A 80 2.74 8.14 11.64
N LYS A 81 2.75 6.82 11.40
CA LYS A 81 3.93 6.06 10.99
C LYS A 81 4.21 6.15 9.49
N PHE A 82 3.20 6.46 8.70
CA PHE A 82 3.35 6.62 7.26
C PHE A 82 4.03 7.95 6.93
N GLU A 83 4.94 7.93 5.98
CA GLU A 83 5.65 9.09 5.48
C GLU A 83 5.55 9.17 3.95
N LEU A 84 5.44 10.39 3.47
CA LEU A 84 5.53 10.72 2.05
C LEU A 84 6.87 11.40 1.79
N LEU A 85 7.63 10.85 0.85
CA LEU A 85 8.99 11.26 0.50
C LEU A 85 9.06 11.64 -0.99
N PRO A 86 9.95 12.57 -1.37
CA PRO A 86 10.76 13.43 -0.48
C PRO A 86 9.90 14.47 0.25
N ARG A 87 10.21 14.79 1.52
CA ARG A 87 9.37 15.68 2.35
C ARG A 87 9.15 17.07 1.77
N ASP A 88 10.11 17.56 0.98
CA ASP A 88 10.11 18.91 0.40
C ASP A 88 9.67 18.93 -1.08
N ALA A 89 9.19 17.80 -1.62
CA ALA A 89 8.74 17.73 -3.00
C ALA A 89 7.28 18.16 -3.17
N ASP A 90 6.92 18.61 -4.37
CA ASP A 90 5.52 18.86 -4.71
C ASP A 90 4.81 17.53 -5.03
N HIS A 91 3.91 17.13 -4.14
CA HIS A 91 3.07 15.94 -4.28
C HIS A 91 1.66 16.25 -4.81
N ASN A 92 1.37 17.49 -5.23
CA ASN A 92 0.07 17.90 -5.74
C ASN A 92 -0.14 17.57 -7.21
N ILE A 93 0.35 16.40 -7.64
CA ILE A 93 0.13 15.88 -9.00
C ILE A 93 -0.88 14.75 -8.98
N VAL A 94 -1.73 14.69 -10.00
CA VAL A 94 -2.65 13.56 -10.21
C VAL A 94 -1.95 12.58 -11.15
N LEU A 95 -1.73 11.35 -10.68
CA LEU A 95 -1.04 10.31 -11.46
C LEU A 95 -1.96 9.60 -12.45
N PHE A 96 -3.25 9.49 -12.10
CA PHE A 96 -4.26 8.78 -12.87
C PHE A 96 -5.38 9.76 -13.23
N GLN A 97 -5.19 10.53 -14.31
CA GLN A 97 -6.19 11.48 -14.81
C GLN A 97 -7.10 10.85 -15.88
N ASP A 98 -6.50 10.11 -16.81
CA ASP A 98 -7.18 9.60 -18.01
C ASP A 98 -7.19 8.06 -18.04
N CYS A 99 -7.49 7.42 -16.92
CA CYS A 99 -7.65 5.96 -16.91
C CYS A 99 -8.97 5.62 -17.62
N PRO A 100 -8.96 5.00 -18.82
CA PRO A 100 -10.19 4.66 -19.52
C PRO A 100 -10.95 3.58 -18.74
N ASP A 101 -12.27 3.68 -18.75
CA ASP A 101 -13.11 2.61 -18.24
C ASP A 101 -12.89 1.34 -19.06
N GLY A 102 -12.73 0.21 -18.38
CA GLY A 102 -12.50 -1.07 -19.04
C GLY A 102 -12.45 -2.24 -18.06
N PRO A 103 -12.58 -3.48 -18.58
CA PRO A 103 -12.37 -4.66 -17.77
C PRO A 103 -10.91 -4.77 -17.32
N LEU A 104 -10.69 -5.37 -16.15
CA LEU A 104 -9.36 -5.78 -15.71
C LEU A 104 -8.75 -6.73 -16.75
N LEU A 105 -7.65 -6.31 -17.38
CA LEU A 105 -6.87 -7.15 -18.29
C LEU A 105 -5.60 -7.61 -17.56
N ASP A 106 -5.51 -8.92 -17.30
CA ASP A 106 -4.29 -9.51 -16.79
C ASP A 106 -3.26 -9.64 -17.92
N CYS A 107 -2.30 -8.72 -17.95
CA CYS A 107 -1.18 -8.71 -18.89
C CYS A 107 0.03 -9.51 -18.38
N SER A 108 -0.10 -10.29 -17.30
CA SER A 108 0.99 -11.14 -16.82
C SER A 108 1.36 -12.17 -17.88
N ALA A 109 2.66 -12.49 -17.94
CA ALA A 109 3.10 -13.57 -18.81
C ALA A 109 2.39 -14.87 -18.37
N PRO A 110 1.87 -15.68 -19.32
CA PRO A 110 1.24 -16.93 -18.96
C PRO A 110 2.19 -17.75 -18.10
N VAL A 111 1.66 -18.27 -17.00
CA VAL A 111 2.44 -19.08 -16.07
C VAL A 111 3.09 -20.21 -16.85
N GLY A 112 4.42 -20.34 -16.75
CA GLY A 112 5.13 -21.44 -17.40
C GLY A 112 4.56 -22.78 -16.96
N ILE A 113 4.56 -23.77 -17.86
CA ILE A 113 4.14 -25.14 -17.52
C ILE A 113 4.99 -25.60 -16.34
N SER A 114 4.35 -25.87 -15.21
CA SER A 114 5.01 -26.42 -14.03
C SER A 114 4.15 -27.53 -13.45
N ASN A 115 4.77 -28.41 -12.66
CA ASN A 115 4.06 -29.46 -11.93
C ASN A 115 3.34 -28.92 -10.68
N LEU A 116 3.38 -27.61 -10.43
CA LEU A 116 2.64 -27.00 -9.35
C LEU A 116 1.16 -26.90 -9.76
N PRO A 117 0.22 -27.25 -8.86
CA PRO A 117 -1.20 -27.08 -9.13
C PRO A 117 -1.51 -25.61 -9.39
N ALA A 118 -2.41 -25.33 -10.34
CA ALA A 118 -2.93 -23.99 -10.55
C ALA A 118 -3.57 -23.47 -9.26
N PHE A 119 -3.23 -22.25 -8.85
CA PHE A 119 -3.76 -21.63 -7.64
C PHE A 119 -5.24 -21.29 -7.86
N PHE A 120 -6.15 -22.16 -7.40
CA PHE A 120 -7.58 -21.87 -7.32
C PHE A 120 -7.87 -21.16 -5.98
N PRO A 121 -8.59 -20.02 -5.97
CA PRO A 121 -8.77 -19.21 -4.76
C PRO A 121 -9.78 -19.78 -3.75
N LEU A 122 -9.91 -21.10 -3.65
CA LEU A 122 -10.75 -21.76 -2.65
C LEU A 122 -10.13 -23.10 -2.24
N GLN A 123 -9.31 -23.05 -1.21
CA GLN A 123 -9.26 -23.95 -0.05
C GLN A 123 -7.83 -24.02 0.50
N PHE A 124 -7.53 -23.10 1.42
CA PHE A 124 -6.46 -23.30 2.39
C PHE A 124 -6.79 -24.54 3.22
N LEU A 125 -6.26 -25.70 2.82
CA LEU A 125 -6.30 -26.93 3.60
C LEU A 125 -4.98 -27.06 4.36
N GLY A 126 -4.99 -26.70 5.64
CA GLY A 126 -3.86 -26.93 6.53
C GLY A 126 -3.80 -25.98 7.71
N ARG A 127 -2.62 -25.92 8.35
CA ARG A 127 -2.39 -25.24 9.64
C ARG A 127 -2.66 -23.74 9.66
N GLN A 128 -2.92 -23.08 8.52
CA GLN A 128 -3.17 -21.64 8.50
C GLN A 128 -4.42 -21.24 9.32
N ALA A 129 -5.44 -22.10 9.40
CA ALA A 129 -6.61 -21.87 10.25
C ALA A 129 -6.25 -21.78 11.75
N GLU A 130 -5.18 -22.46 12.18
CA GLU A 130 -4.68 -22.43 13.57
C GLU A 130 -3.95 -21.11 13.87
N TRP A 131 -3.28 -20.51 12.88
CA TRP A 131 -2.53 -19.25 13.05
C TRP A 131 -3.41 -18.00 13.05
N GLN A 132 -4.62 -18.05 12.47
CA GLN A 132 -5.57 -16.93 12.52
C GLN A 132 -6.34 -16.83 13.84
N GLN A 133 -6.10 -17.74 14.80
CA GLN A 133 -6.71 -17.76 16.13
C GLN A 133 -5.76 -17.35 17.26
N LEU A 134 -4.49 -17.03 16.96
CA LEU A 134 -3.49 -16.51 17.89
C LEU A 134 -3.24 -15.02 17.63
#